data_AF-A0A0N1HFT9-F1
#
_entry.id   AF-A0A0N1HFT9-F1
#
_cell.length_a   1.000
_cell.length_b   1.000
_cell.length_c   1.000
_cell.angle_alpha   90.00
_cell.angle_beta   90.00
_cell.angle_gamma   90.00
#
_symmetry.space_group_name_H-M   'P 1'
#
loop_
_entity.id
_entity.type
_entity.pdbx_description
1 polymer ?
#
loop_
_entity_poly.entity_id
_entity_poly.type
_entity_poly.pdbx_seq_one_letter_code
_entity_poly.pdbx_strand_id
1 'polypeptide(L)'
;MTYHQQPSPTSHTSQILLLIFDFDHTLINVNSDLLPFQSPETLPYGTQLSAQIPKLIERLGPKSWTRMMRLGLAALSRREGYERAELEACMRAVRMDEELVKALQVLGARSRLSDRRSAAGLGDRDEESEQGENEVTTRQDSKSSGAPVVEMVIASDANNVFIETILNANGLSSPTIFQNIYTNRAKWVSEPNLTEEDEGILRSFDLELQQSDDQSVRTTAKQGVPTAIDLADKPILDVQPYQSPSNPHDCTRCAPNMCKSTILIQSKLDLGLNGASSQQLRTVYVGDGFNDYCPALSLDTGDLLLVREGYALEKLLKREQEEDKEAATEKDAAVSDAEVTEEGENRQGAEVMKTGAAQDHKSMKPKVKAEIKYWKTQADLAVLLLQLTGAKGTARQSDVNIENVEITGPRQMPGEANSPGDLVQHFSKKAVL
;
A
#
# COMPACT_ATOMS: atom_id res chain seq x y z
N MET A 1 38.17 -24.21 45.82
CA MET A 1 38.34 -23.38 44.62
C MET A 1 37.08 -23.53 43.77
N THR A 2 36.12 -22.64 43.98
CA THR A 2 34.91 -22.53 43.15
C THR A 2 35.24 -21.64 41.96
N TYR A 3 35.26 -22.23 40.76
CA TYR A 3 35.38 -21.47 39.51
C TYR A 3 34.05 -20.76 39.27
N HIS A 4 34.02 -19.45 39.48
CA HIS A 4 33.00 -18.59 38.89
C HIS A 4 33.24 -18.52 37.38
N GLN A 5 32.42 -19.20 36.60
CA GLN A 5 32.29 -18.90 35.18
C GLN A 5 31.70 -17.50 35.05
N GLN A 6 32.47 -16.57 34.50
CA GLN A 6 31.92 -15.30 34.02
C GLN A 6 30.99 -15.58 32.83
N PRO A 7 29.87 -14.86 32.70
CA PRO A 7 29.04 -14.96 31.50
C PRO A 7 29.84 -14.50 30.28
N SER A 8 29.77 -15.29 29.22
CA SER A 8 30.30 -15.00 27.89
C SER A 8 29.75 -13.66 27.35
N PRO A 9 30.52 -12.93 26.52
CA PRO A 9 30.09 -11.65 25.98
C PRO A 9 28.83 -11.86 25.13
N THR A 10 27.78 -11.12 25.47
CA THR A 10 26.51 -11.03 24.75
C THR A 10 26.75 -10.91 23.25
N SER A 11 26.24 -11.86 22.45
CA SER A 11 26.23 -11.71 21.00
C SER A 11 25.40 -10.48 20.65
N HIS A 12 26.01 -9.47 20.04
CA HIS A 12 25.31 -8.35 19.45
C HIS A 12 24.40 -8.88 18.34
N THR A 13 23.13 -9.11 18.67
CA THR A 13 22.11 -9.50 17.70
C THR A 13 21.59 -8.21 17.08
N SER A 14 21.82 -8.04 15.77
CA SER A 14 21.45 -6.83 15.05
C SER A 14 19.93 -6.62 15.07
N GLN A 15 19.51 -5.38 15.35
CA GLN A 15 18.10 -4.98 15.26
C GLN A 15 17.58 -5.17 13.83
N ILE A 16 16.32 -5.54 13.68
CA ILE A 16 15.65 -5.69 12.38
C ILE A 16 14.67 -4.52 12.22
N LEU A 17 14.72 -3.89 11.05
CA LEU A 17 13.76 -2.88 10.63
C LEU A 17 12.93 -3.45 9.47
N LEU A 18 11.65 -3.75 9.71
CA LEU A 18 10.70 -4.18 8.69
C LEU A 18 9.94 -2.96 8.16
N LEU A 19 10.18 -2.60 6.91
CA LEU A 19 9.50 -1.53 6.19
C LEU A 19 8.46 -2.14 5.26
N ILE A 20 7.20 -1.74 5.42
CA ILE A 20 6.08 -2.18 4.57
C ILE A 20 5.49 -0.95 3.91
N PHE A 21 5.41 -0.99 2.59
CA PHE A 21 4.94 0.12 1.77
C PHE A 21 3.66 -0.24 1.03
N ASP A 22 2.69 0.69 1.03
CA ASP A 22 1.79 0.78 -0.12
C ASP A 22 2.57 1.24 -1.37
N PHE A 23 1.98 1.10 -2.55
CA PHE A 23 2.62 1.43 -3.82
C PHE A 23 2.08 2.73 -4.42
N ASP A 24 0.83 2.71 -4.88
CA ASP A 24 0.15 3.87 -5.47
C ASP A 24 0.04 4.99 -4.45
N HIS A 25 0.28 6.24 -4.86
CA HIS A 25 0.33 7.39 -3.98
C HIS A 25 1.24 7.25 -2.74
N THR A 26 2.15 6.27 -2.71
CA THR A 26 3.14 6.09 -1.65
C THR A 26 4.54 6.02 -2.26
N LEU A 27 4.91 4.91 -2.88
CA LEU A 27 6.17 4.75 -3.62
C LEU A 27 6.17 5.49 -4.95
N ILE A 28 5.01 5.66 -5.57
CA ILE A 28 4.80 6.52 -6.75
C ILE A 28 3.78 7.61 -6.45
N ASN A 29 3.83 8.72 -7.18
CA ASN A 29 2.89 9.85 -6.97
C ASN A 29 1.55 9.69 -7.70
N VAL A 30 1.37 8.62 -8.46
CA VAL A 30 0.18 8.36 -9.28
C VAL A 30 -0.52 7.09 -8.81
N ASN A 31 -1.75 6.89 -9.29
CA ASN A 31 -2.48 5.63 -9.19
C ASN A 31 -2.21 4.81 -10.46
N SER A 32 -1.43 3.74 -10.35
CA SER A 32 -1.02 2.90 -11.47
C SER A 32 -2.18 2.19 -12.17
N ASP A 33 -3.24 1.83 -11.43
CA ASP A 33 -4.41 1.17 -12.00
C ASP A 33 -5.22 2.09 -12.94
N LEU A 34 -5.12 3.42 -12.77
CA LEU A 34 -5.82 4.38 -13.61
C LEU A 34 -5.04 4.78 -14.86
N LEU A 35 -3.72 4.61 -14.86
CA LEU A 35 -2.85 4.98 -15.98
C LEU A 35 -3.25 4.35 -17.33
N PRO A 36 -3.68 3.07 -17.42
CA PRO A 36 -4.13 2.49 -18.67
C PRO A 36 -5.30 3.24 -19.30
N PHE A 37 -6.06 3.99 -18.51
CA PHE A 37 -7.23 4.73 -18.94
C PHE A 37 -7.01 6.24 -18.98
N GLN A 38 -5.92 6.76 -18.42
CA GLN A 38 -5.71 8.20 -18.25
C GLN A 38 -4.47 8.75 -18.95
N SER A 39 -3.79 7.92 -19.75
CA SER A 39 -2.54 8.30 -20.41
C SER A 39 -2.74 8.53 -21.92
N PRO A 40 -3.24 9.70 -22.37
CA PRO A 40 -3.56 9.93 -23.79
C PRO A 40 -2.32 9.89 -24.70
N GLU A 41 -1.14 10.19 -24.16
CA GLU A 41 0.12 10.18 -24.92
C GLU A 41 0.62 8.76 -25.24
N THR A 42 0.38 7.81 -24.34
CA THR A 42 0.89 6.42 -24.48
C THR A 42 -0.21 5.40 -24.79
N LEU A 43 -1.46 5.68 -24.40
CA LEU A 43 -2.63 4.82 -24.54
C LEU A 43 -3.89 5.66 -24.83
N PRO A 44 -3.96 6.33 -26.01
CA PRO A 44 -5.10 7.19 -26.36
C PRO A 44 -6.45 6.45 -26.35
N TYR A 45 -6.46 5.16 -26.70
CA TYR A 45 -7.66 4.32 -26.69
C TYR A 45 -8.19 4.05 -25.28
N GLY A 46 -7.30 4.02 -24.28
CA GLY A 46 -7.70 3.88 -22.89
C GLY A 46 -8.46 5.09 -22.37
N THR A 47 -8.10 6.29 -22.83
CA THR A 47 -8.79 7.54 -22.47
C THR A 47 -10.26 7.53 -22.89
N GLN A 48 -10.60 6.87 -24.00
CA GLN A 48 -11.99 6.71 -24.41
C GLN A 48 -12.80 5.86 -23.41
N LEU A 49 -12.15 4.89 -22.76
CA LEU A 49 -12.79 4.03 -21.76
C LEU A 49 -12.94 4.72 -20.40
N SER A 50 -12.10 5.72 -20.09
CA SER A 50 -12.07 6.40 -18.80
C SER A 50 -13.44 6.96 -18.36
N ALA A 51 -14.20 7.52 -19.31
CA ALA A 51 -15.52 8.11 -19.05
C ALA A 51 -16.57 7.08 -18.62
N GLN A 52 -16.34 5.80 -18.94
CA GLN A 52 -17.26 4.72 -18.63
C GLN A 52 -16.86 3.94 -17.36
N ILE A 53 -15.61 4.09 -16.87
CA ILE A 53 -15.13 3.42 -15.65
C ILE A 53 -16.06 3.66 -14.45
N PRO A 54 -16.56 4.89 -14.18
CA PRO A 54 -17.50 5.11 -13.06
C PRO A 54 -18.79 4.27 -13.18
N LYS A 55 -19.35 4.15 -14.39
CA LYS A 55 -20.55 3.33 -14.63
C LYS A 55 -20.27 1.84 -14.46
N LEU A 56 -19.08 1.39 -14.86
CA LEU A 56 -18.66 0.01 -14.66
C LEU A 56 -18.54 -0.30 -13.16
N ILE A 57 -17.93 0.59 -12.38
CA ILE A 57 -17.86 0.46 -10.91
C ILE A 57 -19.26 0.40 -10.29
N GLU A 58 -20.17 1.26 -10.73
CA GLU A 58 -21.56 1.28 -10.25
C GLU A 58 -22.26 -0.07 -10.51
N ARG A 59 -22.12 -0.63 -11.72
CA ARG A 59 -22.71 -1.93 -12.09
C ARG A 59 -22.16 -3.10 -11.29
N LEU A 60 -20.84 -3.10 -11.07
CA LEU A 60 -20.16 -4.18 -10.34
C LEU A 60 -20.40 -4.11 -8.83
N GLY A 61 -20.85 -2.96 -8.33
CA GLY A 61 -21.10 -2.74 -6.91
C GLY A 61 -19.82 -2.46 -6.11
N PRO A 62 -19.96 -2.23 -4.80
CA PRO A 62 -18.85 -1.86 -3.94
C PRO A 62 -17.81 -2.99 -3.83
N LYS A 63 -16.56 -2.61 -3.54
CA LYS A 63 -15.44 -3.55 -3.31
C LYS A 63 -15.15 -4.50 -4.49
N SER A 64 -15.49 -4.08 -5.71
CA SER A 64 -15.30 -4.86 -6.95
C SER A 64 -14.07 -4.43 -7.77
N TRP A 65 -13.16 -3.64 -7.19
CA TRP A 65 -12.05 -3.00 -7.91
C TRP A 65 -11.22 -3.96 -8.77
N THR A 66 -10.82 -5.11 -8.24
CA THR A 66 -10.06 -6.10 -9.03
C THR A 66 -10.85 -6.67 -10.20
N ARG A 67 -12.17 -6.87 -10.04
CA ARG A 67 -13.07 -7.30 -11.13
C ARG A 67 -13.20 -6.18 -12.17
N MET A 68 -13.31 -4.92 -11.73
CA MET A 68 -13.31 -3.75 -12.62
C MET A 68 -12.02 -3.70 -13.43
N MET A 69 -10.84 -3.81 -12.80
CA MET A 69 -9.56 -3.80 -13.49
C MET A 69 -9.46 -4.91 -14.54
N ARG A 70 -9.91 -6.13 -14.22
CA ARG A 70 -9.96 -7.24 -15.18
C ARG A 70 -10.82 -6.89 -16.40
N LEU A 71 -12.03 -6.36 -16.19
CA LEU A 71 -12.93 -5.98 -17.27
C LEU A 71 -12.40 -4.80 -18.09
N GLY A 72 -11.85 -3.77 -17.44
CA GLY A 72 -11.28 -2.61 -18.11
C GLY A 72 -10.10 -2.99 -18.99
N LEU A 73 -9.20 -3.85 -18.51
CA LEU A 73 -8.04 -4.33 -19.29
C LEU A 73 -8.46 -5.27 -20.44
N ALA A 74 -9.49 -6.09 -20.25
CA ALA A 74 -10.08 -6.87 -21.33
C ALA A 74 -10.79 -5.99 -22.39
N ALA A 75 -11.47 -4.93 -21.97
CA ALA A 75 -12.08 -3.96 -22.87
C ALA A 75 -11.03 -3.14 -23.64
N LEU A 76 -9.89 -2.86 -23.01
CA LEU A 76 -8.75 -2.19 -23.62
C LEU A 76 -8.10 -3.05 -24.70
N SER A 77 -7.87 -4.34 -24.43
CA SER A 77 -7.22 -5.24 -25.39
C SER A 77 -8.05 -5.51 -26.65
N ARG A 78 -9.38 -5.34 -26.56
CA ARG A 78 -10.33 -5.43 -27.69
C ARG A 78 -10.27 -4.22 -28.63
N ARG A 79 -9.55 -3.14 -28.28
CA ARG A 79 -9.45 -1.95 -29.13
C ARG A 79 -8.50 -2.18 -30.30
N GLU A 80 -8.89 -1.63 -31.45
CA GLU A 80 -8.02 -1.54 -32.60
C GLU A 80 -6.78 -0.70 -32.24
N GLY A 81 -5.60 -1.15 -32.65
CA GLY A 81 -4.34 -0.48 -32.33
C GLY A 81 -3.72 -0.83 -30.97
N TYR A 82 -4.45 -1.44 -30.02
CA TYR A 82 -3.85 -1.84 -28.74
C TYR A 82 -2.71 -2.83 -28.93
N GLU A 83 -1.55 -2.50 -28.34
CA GLU A 83 -0.39 -3.37 -28.22
C GLU A 83 0.08 -3.49 -26.76
N ARG A 84 0.50 -4.69 -26.35
CA ARG A 84 1.10 -4.92 -25.01
C ARG A 84 2.25 -3.95 -24.71
N ALA A 85 3.06 -3.65 -25.72
CA ALA A 85 4.21 -2.76 -25.60
C ALA A 85 3.80 -1.33 -25.20
N GLU A 86 2.61 -0.87 -25.58
CA GLU A 86 2.08 0.45 -25.22
C GLU A 86 1.68 0.49 -23.74
N LEU A 87 1.04 -0.57 -23.23
CA LEU A 87 0.72 -0.69 -21.81
C LEU A 87 1.99 -0.75 -20.96
N GLU A 88 2.98 -1.53 -21.38
CA GLU A 88 4.27 -1.57 -20.69
C GLU A 88 5.02 -0.23 -20.80
N ALA A 89 4.92 0.49 -21.92
CA ALA A 89 5.50 1.82 -22.07
C ALA A 89 4.85 2.84 -21.14
N CYS A 90 3.52 2.78 -21.00
CA CYS A 90 2.77 3.59 -20.06
C CYS A 90 3.26 3.38 -18.61
N MET A 91 3.46 2.13 -18.19
CA MET A 91 4.04 1.82 -16.88
C MET A 91 5.50 2.29 -16.77
N ARG A 92 6.35 2.05 -17.78
CA ARG A 92 7.76 2.48 -17.77
C ARG A 92 7.94 4.00 -17.72
N ALA A 93 6.93 4.77 -18.12
CA ALA A 93 6.97 6.23 -18.07
C ALA A 93 6.81 6.80 -16.64
N VAL A 94 6.31 6.00 -15.70
CA VAL A 94 6.14 6.43 -14.30
C VAL A 94 7.51 6.62 -13.64
N ARG A 95 7.80 7.85 -13.23
CA ARG A 95 9.03 8.21 -12.51
C ARG A 95 8.78 8.32 -11.02
N MET A 96 9.66 7.70 -10.24
CA MET A 96 9.76 7.90 -8.80
C MET A 96 10.67 9.09 -8.49
N ASP A 97 10.44 9.74 -7.35
CA ASP A 97 11.33 10.77 -6.84
C ASP A 97 12.76 10.23 -6.64
N GLU A 98 13.77 10.97 -7.12
CA GLU A 98 15.15 10.53 -7.11
C GLU A 98 15.73 10.33 -5.70
N GLU A 99 15.31 11.16 -4.73
CA GLU A 99 15.80 11.06 -3.35
C GLU A 99 15.20 9.83 -2.67
N LEU A 100 13.93 9.52 -2.95
CA LEU A 100 13.31 8.28 -2.49
C LEU A 100 13.98 7.05 -3.09
N VAL A 101 14.27 7.05 -4.41
CA VAL A 101 14.99 5.95 -5.06
C VAL A 101 16.35 5.71 -4.40
N LYS A 102 17.14 6.77 -4.19
CA LYS A 102 18.44 6.69 -3.51
C LYS A 102 18.31 6.14 -2.09
N ALA A 103 17.33 6.61 -1.32
CA ALA A 103 17.07 6.12 0.03
C ALA A 103 16.75 4.61 0.04
N LEU A 104 15.86 4.16 -0.84
CA LEU A 104 15.51 2.74 -0.97
C LEU A 104 16.72 1.89 -1.38
N GLN A 105 17.59 2.37 -2.27
CA GLN A 105 18.83 1.68 -2.62
C GLN A 105 19.80 1.54 -1.44
N VAL A 106 19.99 2.62 -0.66
CA VAL A 106 20.82 2.60 0.56
C VAL A 106 20.29 1.63 1.60
N LEU A 107 18.96 1.56 1.75
CA LEU A 107 18.29 0.64 2.67
C LEU A 107 18.37 -0.81 2.18
N GLY A 108 18.16 -1.05 0.89
CA GLY A 108 18.22 -2.37 0.28
C GLY A 108 19.61 -3.02 0.37
N ALA A 109 20.68 -2.21 0.35
CA ALA A 109 22.04 -2.69 0.59
C ALA A 109 22.27 -3.26 2.01
N ARG A 110 21.30 -3.10 2.92
CA ARG A 110 21.33 -3.62 4.30
C ARG A 110 20.38 -4.81 4.52
N SER A 111 19.83 -5.38 3.45
CA SER A 111 18.95 -6.54 3.52
C SER A 111 19.71 -7.84 3.80
N ARG A 112 19.09 -8.81 4.47
CA ARG A 112 19.67 -10.17 4.65
C ARG A 112 20.02 -10.87 3.34
N LEU A 113 19.39 -10.47 2.23
CA LEU A 113 19.71 -11.02 0.91
C LEU A 113 21.13 -10.67 0.44
N SER A 114 21.72 -9.55 0.87
CA SER A 114 23.12 -9.22 0.54
C SER A 114 24.10 -10.14 1.26
N ASP A 115 23.77 -10.59 2.47
CA ASP A 115 24.61 -11.52 3.25
C ASP A 115 24.60 -12.94 2.64
N ARG A 116 23.46 -13.38 2.10
CA ARG A 116 23.36 -14.68 1.42
C ARG A 116 24.14 -14.75 0.11
N ARG A 117 24.24 -13.66 -0.66
CA ARG A 117 25.07 -13.63 -1.88
C ARG A 117 26.56 -13.59 -1.58
N SER A 118 26.98 -12.95 -0.48
CA SER A 118 28.37 -12.98 -0.02
C SER A 118 28.81 -14.35 0.50
N ALA A 119 27.88 -15.13 1.06
CA ALA A 119 28.13 -16.50 1.52
C ALA A 119 28.03 -17.54 0.39
N ALA A 120 27.20 -17.30 -0.63
CA ALA A 120 27.07 -18.14 -1.81
C ALA A 120 27.98 -17.63 -2.94
N GLY A 121 29.28 -17.84 -2.80
CA GLY A 121 30.20 -17.81 -3.94
C GLY A 121 29.73 -18.84 -4.96
N LEU A 122 29.00 -18.37 -5.98
CA LEU A 122 28.64 -19.17 -7.14
C LEU A 122 29.92 -19.43 -7.92
N GLY A 123 30.46 -20.64 -7.74
CA GLY A 123 31.45 -21.21 -8.63
C GLY A 123 30.77 -21.55 -9.95
N ASP A 124 31.00 -20.71 -10.96
CA ASP A 124 31.08 -21.22 -12.32
C ASP A 124 32.32 -22.12 -12.38
N ARG A 125 32.07 -23.42 -12.54
CA ARG A 125 33.11 -24.38 -12.94
C ARG A 125 33.06 -24.48 -14.45
N ASP A 126 33.84 -23.63 -15.11
CA ASP A 126 34.47 -24.00 -16.38
C ASP A 126 35.89 -24.47 -16.04
N GLU A 127 36.15 -25.76 -16.30
CA GLU A 127 37.48 -26.33 -16.32
C GLU A 127 38.25 -25.76 -17.53
N GLU A 128 39.33 -25.02 -17.30
CA GLU A 128 40.70 -25.38 -17.73
C GLU A 128 41.67 -24.18 -17.66
N SER A 129 42.94 -24.52 -17.37
CA SER A 129 44.18 -23.73 -17.40
C SER A 129 44.60 -22.94 -16.14
N GLU A 130 45.28 -23.67 -15.26
CA GLU A 130 46.65 -23.45 -14.77
C GLU A 130 47.30 -22.05 -14.67
N GLN A 131 47.91 -21.84 -13.50
CA GLN A 131 49.07 -21.01 -13.14
C GLN A 131 48.84 -19.53 -12.74
N GLY A 132 49.22 -19.21 -11.49
CA GLY A 132 49.76 -17.89 -11.16
C GLY A 132 49.32 -17.25 -9.84
N GLU A 133 50.13 -17.48 -8.81
CA GLU A 133 50.57 -16.51 -7.80
C GLU A 133 49.63 -15.98 -6.70
N ASN A 134 50.17 -16.12 -5.48
CA ASN A 134 49.72 -15.62 -4.19
C ASN A 134 49.40 -14.11 -4.18
N GLU A 135 48.17 -13.75 -3.84
CA GLU A 135 47.89 -12.46 -3.19
C GLU A 135 47.07 -12.69 -1.92
N VAL A 136 47.76 -12.57 -0.78
CA VAL A 136 47.15 -12.51 0.55
C VAL A 136 46.40 -11.19 0.64
N THR A 137 45.14 -11.18 0.21
CA THR A 137 44.23 -10.08 0.50
C THR A 137 43.75 -10.24 1.94
N THR A 138 44.33 -9.42 2.82
CA THR A 138 43.87 -9.20 4.18
C THR A 138 42.37 -8.92 4.18
N ARG A 139 41.57 -9.86 4.69
CA ARG A 139 40.20 -9.59 5.11
C ARG A 139 40.26 -8.50 6.18
N GLN A 140 39.96 -7.26 5.78
CA GLN A 140 39.50 -6.27 6.73
C GLN A 140 38.10 -6.72 7.13
N ASP A 141 38.00 -7.39 8.27
CA ASP A 141 36.76 -7.52 9.00
C ASP A 141 36.24 -6.10 9.27
N SER A 142 35.35 -5.62 8.40
CA SER A 142 34.61 -4.40 8.63
C SER A 142 33.79 -4.64 9.89
N LYS A 143 34.21 -3.99 10.99
CA LYS A 143 33.45 -3.87 12.24
C LYS A 143 31.97 -3.78 11.88
N SER A 144 31.17 -4.74 12.33
CA SER A 144 29.73 -4.70 12.18
C SER A 144 29.25 -3.36 12.73
N SER A 145 28.88 -2.45 11.85
CA SER A 145 28.17 -1.25 12.27
C SER A 145 26.92 -1.76 12.97
N GLY A 146 26.64 -1.32 14.20
CA GLY A 146 25.41 -1.66 14.94
C GLY A 146 24.12 -1.13 14.28
N ALA A 147 24.14 -0.91 12.96
CA ALA A 147 23.01 -0.51 12.15
C ALA A 147 22.04 -1.68 11.96
N PRO A 148 20.73 -1.40 11.88
CA PRO A 148 19.74 -2.45 11.72
C PRO A 148 19.83 -3.10 10.33
N VAL A 149 19.50 -4.38 10.30
CA VAL A 149 19.18 -5.12 9.08
C VAL A 149 17.82 -4.65 8.58
N VAL A 150 17.69 -4.38 7.28
CA VAL A 150 16.46 -3.80 6.70
C VAL A 150 15.75 -4.79 5.79
N GLU A 151 14.48 -5.04 6.07
CA GLU A 151 13.60 -5.87 5.24
C GLU A 151 12.51 -4.97 4.66
N MET A 152 12.38 -4.95 3.33
CA MET A 152 11.43 -4.12 2.61
C MET A 152 10.40 -4.96 1.87
N VAL A 153 9.14 -4.64 2.12
CA VAL A 153 7.97 -5.34 1.57
C VAL A 153 7.03 -4.35 0.93
N ILE A 154 6.43 -4.74 -0.20
CA ILE A 154 5.30 -4.01 -0.79
C ILE A 154 4.01 -4.77 -0.49
N ALA A 155 2.98 -4.06 -0.02
CA ALA A 155 1.62 -4.58 0.16
C ALA A 155 0.63 -3.63 -0.55
N SER A 156 0.21 -3.98 -1.77
CA SER A 156 -0.52 -3.05 -2.64
C SER A 156 -1.67 -3.70 -3.41
N ASP A 157 -2.78 -2.97 -3.52
CA ASP A 157 -3.98 -3.33 -4.30
C ASP A 157 -3.80 -3.20 -5.83
N ALA A 158 -2.65 -2.71 -6.30
CA ALA A 158 -2.28 -2.74 -7.72
C ALA A 158 -2.03 -4.19 -8.19
N ASN A 159 -1.21 -4.38 -9.22
CA ASN A 159 -0.83 -5.72 -9.67
C ASN A 159 0.67 -5.85 -9.95
N ASN A 160 1.18 -7.10 -9.90
CA ASN A 160 2.62 -7.36 -10.01
C ASN A 160 3.22 -6.92 -11.35
N VAL A 161 2.48 -7.01 -12.47
CA VAL A 161 3.01 -6.56 -13.78
C VAL A 161 3.23 -5.05 -13.78
N PHE A 162 2.31 -4.27 -13.22
CA PHE A 162 2.48 -2.82 -13.11
C PHE A 162 3.61 -2.46 -12.15
N ILE A 163 3.58 -3.01 -10.93
CA ILE A 163 4.59 -2.73 -9.90
C ILE A 163 6.00 -3.06 -10.41
N GLU A 164 6.21 -4.27 -10.92
CA GLU A 164 7.55 -4.71 -11.37
C GLU A 164 8.04 -3.89 -12.57
N THR A 165 7.16 -3.57 -13.52
CA THR A 165 7.52 -2.75 -14.69
C THR A 165 7.99 -1.36 -14.26
N ILE A 166 7.28 -0.73 -13.33
CA ILE A 166 7.61 0.60 -12.80
C ILE A 166 8.90 0.54 -11.97
N LEU A 167 9.04 -0.41 -11.05
CA LEU A 167 10.25 -0.55 -10.23
C LEU A 167 11.49 -0.79 -11.08
N ASN A 168 11.41 -1.65 -12.09
CA ASN A 168 12.51 -1.91 -13.01
C ASN A 168 12.92 -0.65 -13.79
N ALA A 169 11.94 0.13 -14.27
CA ALA A 169 12.19 1.38 -14.99
C ALA A 169 12.85 2.47 -14.13
N ASN A 170 12.76 2.37 -12.79
CA ASN A 170 13.36 3.26 -11.82
C ASN A 170 14.60 2.67 -11.13
N GLY A 171 15.13 1.53 -11.60
CA GLY A 171 16.35 0.92 -11.07
C GLY A 171 16.19 0.29 -9.67
N LEU A 172 14.97 -0.15 -9.33
CA LEU A 172 14.62 -0.75 -8.04
C LEU A 172 14.17 -2.21 -8.17
N SER A 173 14.81 -2.98 -9.06
CA SER A 173 14.43 -4.36 -9.37
C SER A 173 14.36 -5.26 -8.13
N SER A 174 13.25 -5.98 -8.00
CA SER A 174 13.06 -7.08 -7.05
C SER A 174 13.82 -8.35 -7.51
N PRO A 175 14.35 -9.19 -6.61
CA PRO A 175 14.27 -9.12 -5.15
C PRO A 175 15.42 -8.32 -4.49
N THR A 176 16.20 -7.57 -5.27
CA THR A 176 17.41 -6.91 -4.77
C THR A 176 17.09 -5.82 -3.75
N ILE A 177 16.01 -5.06 -3.98
CA ILE A 177 15.53 -4.01 -3.07
C ILE A 177 14.39 -4.52 -2.19
N PHE A 178 13.29 -4.95 -2.81
CA PHE A 178 12.11 -5.46 -2.10
C PHE A 178 12.14 -6.98 -2.03
N GLN A 179 12.13 -7.54 -0.82
CA GLN A 179 12.24 -8.99 -0.62
C GLN A 179 10.95 -9.70 -1.00
N ASN A 180 9.80 -9.06 -0.74
CA ASN A 180 8.49 -9.59 -1.06
C ASN A 180 7.57 -8.48 -1.61
N ILE A 181 6.76 -8.84 -2.60
CA ILE A 181 5.71 -7.99 -3.17
C ILE A 181 4.40 -8.76 -3.08
N TYR A 182 3.52 -8.32 -2.19
CA TYR A 182 2.18 -8.87 -2.00
C TYR A 182 1.16 -7.97 -2.69
N THR A 183 0.57 -8.46 -3.78
CA THR A 183 -0.30 -7.67 -4.65
C THR A 183 -1.22 -8.56 -5.47
N ASN A 184 -2.20 -7.97 -6.17
CA ASN A 184 -3.04 -8.74 -7.09
C ASN A 184 -2.18 -9.35 -8.21
N ARG A 185 -2.48 -10.60 -8.57
CA ARG A 185 -1.72 -11.33 -9.58
C ARG A 185 -2.20 -10.94 -10.96
N ALA A 186 -1.30 -10.53 -11.83
CA ALA A 186 -1.57 -10.28 -13.23
C ALA A 186 -0.71 -11.18 -14.12
N LYS A 187 -1.32 -11.67 -15.20
CA LYS A 187 -0.64 -12.48 -16.21
C LYS A 187 -1.15 -12.15 -17.60
N TRP A 188 -0.25 -12.22 -18.58
CA TRP A 188 -0.61 -12.13 -19.98
C TRP A 188 -1.24 -13.46 -20.44
N VAL A 189 -2.42 -13.39 -21.03
CA VAL A 189 -3.21 -14.53 -21.51
C VAL A 189 -3.78 -14.24 -22.90
N SER A 190 -4.08 -15.29 -23.66
CA SER A 190 -4.82 -15.16 -24.93
C SER A 190 -6.32 -14.94 -24.69
N GLU A 191 -6.86 -15.54 -23.63
CA GLU A 191 -8.26 -15.39 -23.23
C GLU A 191 -8.37 -15.03 -21.74
N PRO A 192 -9.17 -14.01 -21.39
CA PRO A 192 -9.30 -13.57 -20.01
C PRO A 192 -10.23 -14.52 -19.24
N ASN A 193 -10.03 -14.64 -17.93
CA ASN A 193 -10.90 -15.47 -17.09
C ASN A 193 -12.19 -14.68 -16.73
N LEU A 194 -13.12 -14.63 -17.68
CA LEU A 194 -14.39 -13.91 -17.56
C LEU A 194 -15.57 -14.88 -17.44
N THR A 195 -16.54 -14.52 -16.60
CA THR A 195 -17.83 -15.21 -16.52
C THR A 195 -18.76 -14.80 -17.67
N GLU A 196 -19.85 -15.55 -17.88
CA GLU A 196 -20.88 -15.12 -18.85
C GLU A 196 -21.50 -13.76 -18.50
N GLU A 197 -21.61 -13.46 -17.20
CA GLU A 197 -22.05 -12.16 -16.69
C GLU A 197 -21.05 -11.05 -17.06
N ASP A 198 -19.76 -11.30 -16.85
CA ASP A 198 -18.68 -10.39 -17.25
C ASP A 198 -18.72 -10.08 -18.75
N GLU A 199 -18.90 -11.09 -19.59
CA GLU A 199 -19.04 -10.91 -21.03
C GLU A 199 -20.33 -10.17 -21.42
N GLY A 200 -21.41 -10.37 -20.67
CA GLY A 200 -22.62 -9.56 -20.78
C GLY A 200 -22.37 -8.09 -20.50
N ILE A 201 -21.66 -7.80 -19.41
CA ILE A 201 -21.29 -6.44 -19.01
C ILE A 201 -20.40 -5.79 -20.07
N LEU A 202 -19.34 -6.45 -20.54
CA LEU A 202 -18.46 -5.92 -21.58
C LEU A 202 -19.19 -5.61 -22.87
N ARG A 203 -20.09 -6.49 -23.32
CA ARG A 203 -20.91 -6.23 -24.52
C ARG A 203 -21.80 -5.00 -24.35
N SER A 204 -22.43 -4.83 -23.19
CA SER A 204 -23.25 -3.63 -22.92
C SER A 204 -22.40 -2.36 -22.92
N PHE A 205 -21.20 -2.44 -22.36
CA PHE A 205 -20.23 -1.36 -22.28
C PHE A 205 -19.72 -0.92 -23.66
N ASP A 206 -19.43 -1.88 -24.54
CA ASP A 206 -19.02 -1.62 -25.93
C ASP A 206 -20.12 -0.96 -26.76
N LEU A 207 -21.37 -1.40 -26.60
CA LEU A 207 -22.52 -0.80 -27.29
C LEU A 207 -22.76 0.66 -26.87
N GLU A 208 -22.59 0.98 -25.59
CA GLU A 208 -22.74 2.34 -25.09
C GLU A 208 -21.67 3.28 -25.62
N LEU A 209 -20.42 2.82 -25.73
CA LEU A 209 -19.33 3.58 -26.34
C LEU A 209 -19.64 3.93 -27.80
N GLN A 210 -20.12 2.96 -28.58
CA GLN A 210 -20.51 3.16 -29.98
C GLN A 210 -21.68 4.14 -30.16
N GLN A 211 -22.55 4.25 -29.15
CA GLN A 211 -23.70 5.18 -29.18
C GLN A 211 -23.33 6.59 -28.69
N SER A 212 -22.26 6.73 -27.90
CA SER A 212 -21.81 8.02 -27.35
C SER A 212 -20.86 8.80 -28.25
N ASP A 213 -20.34 8.21 -29.33
CA ASP A 213 -19.41 8.88 -30.25
C ASP A 213 -20.08 10.03 -31.01
N ASP A 214 -19.73 11.24 -30.60
CA ASP A 214 -19.94 12.49 -31.31
C ASP A 214 -19.39 12.40 -32.75
N GLN A 215 -20.17 12.83 -33.74
CA GLN A 215 -19.91 12.66 -35.18
C GLN A 215 -18.64 13.38 -35.70
N SER A 216 -17.90 14.07 -34.83
CA SER A 216 -16.80 14.97 -35.19
C SER A 216 -15.43 14.28 -35.35
N VAL A 217 -15.24 13.02 -34.92
CA VAL A 217 -13.95 12.30 -35.01
C VAL A 217 -13.92 11.24 -36.13
N ARG A 218 -14.74 11.40 -37.18
CA ARG A 218 -14.70 10.56 -38.40
C ARG A 218 -13.64 10.98 -39.43
N THR A 219 -12.61 11.70 -39.02
CA THR A 219 -11.49 12.09 -39.89
C THR A 219 -10.18 11.57 -39.30
N THR A 220 -9.96 10.27 -39.22
CA THR A 220 -9.04 9.58 -40.14
C THR A 220 -9.24 8.06 -40.22
N ALA A 221 -10.25 7.49 -39.56
CA ALA A 221 -10.57 6.07 -39.68
C ALA A 221 -11.24 5.81 -41.04
N LYS A 222 -10.49 5.21 -41.97
CA LYS A 222 -11.03 4.72 -43.25
C LYS A 222 -12.28 3.88 -42.97
N GLN A 223 -13.32 4.15 -43.75
CA GLN A 223 -14.54 3.35 -43.82
C GLN A 223 -14.21 1.87 -44.01
N GLY A 224 -14.39 1.13 -42.93
CA GLY A 224 -14.54 -0.31 -42.87
C GLY A 224 -15.21 -0.57 -41.55
N VAL A 225 -16.39 -1.19 -41.57
CA VAL A 225 -16.88 -1.86 -40.36
C VAL A 225 -15.73 -2.77 -39.91
N PRO A 226 -15.22 -2.70 -38.66
CA PRO A 226 -14.27 -3.68 -38.18
C PRO A 226 -14.98 -5.02 -38.19
N THR A 227 -14.80 -5.75 -39.30
CA THR A 227 -15.09 -7.17 -39.37
C THR A 227 -14.11 -7.74 -38.36
N ALA A 228 -14.62 -8.45 -37.34
CA ALA A 228 -13.84 -8.99 -36.23
C ALA A 228 -12.39 -9.24 -36.65
N ILE A 229 -11.51 -8.29 -36.31
CA ILE A 229 -10.07 -8.52 -36.42
C ILE A 229 -9.86 -9.76 -35.58
N ASP A 230 -9.06 -10.71 -36.06
CA ASP A 230 -8.79 -11.96 -35.36
C ASP A 230 -8.26 -11.64 -33.96
N LEU A 231 -9.17 -11.57 -32.97
CA LEU A 231 -8.90 -11.23 -31.58
C LEU A 231 -8.14 -12.36 -30.89
N ALA A 232 -7.97 -13.50 -31.58
CA ALA A 232 -7.41 -14.75 -31.06
C ALA A 232 -5.95 -14.64 -30.58
N ASP A 233 -5.21 -13.62 -31.00
CA ASP A 233 -3.77 -13.51 -30.72
C ASP A 233 -3.33 -12.28 -29.90
N LYS A 234 -4.27 -11.40 -29.48
CA LYS A 234 -3.89 -10.20 -28.71
C LYS A 234 -3.74 -10.53 -27.22
N PRO A 235 -2.56 -10.33 -26.61
CA PRO A 235 -2.35 -10.65 -25.20
C PRO A 235 -3.16 -9.69 -24.31
N ILE A 236 -3.90 -10.27 -23.38
CA ILE A 236 -4.73 -9.58 -22.39
C ILE A 236 -4.05 -9.69 -21.04
N LEU A 237 -4.03 -8.59 -20.28
CA LEU A 237 -3.54 -8.62 -18.91
C LEU A 237 -4.70 -9.04 -17.97
N ASP A 238 -4.77 -10.33 -17.64
CA ASP A 238 -5.76 -10.86 -16.70
C ASP A 238 -5.30 -10.63 -15.26
N VAL A 239 -6.11 -9.90 -14.48
CA VAL A 239 -5.82 -9.57 -13.07
C VAL A 239 -6.69 -10.39 -12.14
N GLN A 240 -6.10 -11.00 -11.12
CA GLN A 240 -6.72 -11.86 -10.11
C GLN A 240 -6.41 -11.34 -8.72
N PRO A 241 -7.36 -11.41 -7.78
CA PRO A 241 -7.15 -10.91 -6.43
C PRO A 241 -6.01 -11.68 -5.74
N TYR A 242 -5.25 -11.00 -4.89
CA TYR A 242 -4.23 -11.64 -4.05
C TYR A 242 -4.83 -12.74 -3.16
N GLN A 243 -5.95 -12.42 -2.51
CA GLN A 243 -6.78 -13.34 -1.75
C GLN A 243 -7.77 -14.02 -2.69
N SER A 244 -7.68 -15.35 -2.80
CA SER A 244 -8.63 -16.11 -3.60
C SER A 244 -10.06 -15.96 -3.05
N PRO A 245 -11.10 -15.76 -3.89
CA PRO A 245 -12.49 -15.80 -3.47
C PRO A 245 -12.90 -17.16 -2.86
N SER A 246 -12.20 -18.25 -3.22
CA SER A 246 -12.43 -19.58 -2.65
C SER A 246 -11.87 -19.76 -1.24
N ASN A 247 -11.02 -18.83 -0.79
CA ASN A 247 -10.43 -18.81 0.54
C ASN A 247 -10.38 -17.34 0.99
N PRO A 248 -11.53 -16.71 1.29
CA PRO A 248 -11.55 -15.30 1.66
C PRO A 248 -10.83 -15.06 2.99
N HIS A 249 -10.39 -13.83 3.23
CA HIS A 249 -9.90 -13.44 4.55
C HIS A 249 -11.07 -13.05 5.48
N ASP A 250 -10.87 -13.15 6.79
CA ASP A 250 -11.92 -12.85 7.79
C ASP A 250 -12.02 -11.36 8.18
N CYS A 251 -11.28 -10.48 7.51
CA CYS A 251 -11.32 -9.04 7.78
C CYS A 251 -12.59 -8.38 7.24
N THR A 252 -13.36 -7.71 8.11
CA THR A 252 -14.58 -6.98 7.74
C THR A 252 -14.34 -5.58 7.17
N ARG A 253 -13.14 -5.02 7.38
CA ARG A 253 -12.77 -3.66 6.95
C ARG A 253 -12.27 -3.62 5.51
N CYS A 254 -11.46 -4.59 5.12
CA CYS A 254 -10.77 -4.61 3.83
C CYS A 254 -11.70 -4.99 2.68
N ALA A 255 -11.27 -4.70 1.46
CA ALA A 255 -11.88 -5.24 0.25
C ALA A 255 -11.52 -6.74 0.12
N PRO A 256 -12.37 -7.58 -0.51
CA PRO A 256 -12.16 -9.03 -0.55
C PRO A 256 -10.87 -9.47 -1.22
N ASN A 257 -10.24 -8.60 -2.03
CA ASN A 257 -9.06 -8.94 -2.80
C ASN A 257 -7.80 -9.07 -1.95
N MET A 258 -7.65 -8.32 -0.85
CA MET A 258 -6.51 -8.47 0.06
C MET A 258 -6.72 -7.78 1.40
N CYS A 259 -6.02 -8.28 2.43
CA CYS A 259 -5.92 -7.64 3.73
C CYS A 259 -4.45 -7.32 4.05
N LYS A 260 -4.08 -6.03 3.99
CA LYS A 260 -2.70 -5.58 4.27
C LYS A 260 -2.26 -5.84 5.72
N SER A 261 -3.20 -5.88 6.67
CA SER A 261 -2.91 -6.29 8.06
C SER A 261 -2.48 -7.76 8.15
N THR A 262 -3.12 -8.67 7.41
CA THR A 262 -2.72 -10.08 7.35
C THR A 262 -1.31 -10.22 6.77
N ILE A 263 -1.00 -9.45 5.72
CA ILE A 263 0.34 -9.41 5.11
C ILE A 263 1.38 -8.87 6.11
N LEU A 264 1.06 -7.80 6.84
CA LEU A 264 1.93 -7.25 7.89
C LEU A 264 2.24 -8.29 8.97
N ILE A 265 1.20 -8.96 9.49
CA ILE A 265 1.36 -9.99 10.52
C ILE A 265 2.20 -11.15 10.00
N GLN A 266 1.93 -11.63 8.78
CA GLN A 266 2.72 -12.71 8.18
C GLN A 266 4.18 -12.29 7.99
N SER A 267 4.44 -11.07 7.54
CA SER A 267 5.79 -10.54 7.37
C SER A 267 6.56 -10.45 8.70
N LYS A 268 5.88 -10.10 9.80
CA LYS A 268 6.45 -10.16 11.15
C LYS A 268 6.82 -11.61 11.55
N LEU A 269 5.93 -12.57 11.26
CA LEU A 269 6.11 -13.99 11.60
C LEU A 269 7.26 -14.63 10.81
N ASP A 270 7.36 -14.35 9.51
CA ASP A 270 8.39 -14.90 8.63
C ASP A 270 9.81 -14.49 9.07
N LEU A 271 9.95 -13.39 9.81
CA LEU A 271 11.21 -12.93 10.39
C LEU A 271 11.58 -13.63 11.73
N GLY A 272 10.78 -14.60 12.18
CA GLY A 272 11.15 -15.52 13.27
C GLY A 272 10.83 -15.05 14.69
N LEU A 273 9.78 -14.25 14.86
CA LEU A 273 9.49 -13.54 16.12
C LEU A 273 8.42 -14.20 16.99
N ASN A 274 8.51 -15.51 17.18
CA ASN A 274 7.75 -16.17 18.24
C ASN A 274 8.52 -16.03 19.57
N GLY A 275 8.20 -15.01 20.38
CA GLY A 275 8.73 -14.84 21.74
C GLY A 275 9.67 -13.64 21.96
N ALA A 276 10.63 -13.77 22.89
CA ALA A 276 11.51 -12.71 23.43
C ALA A 276 12.32 -11.91 22.38
N SER A 277 12.33 -12.34 21.11
CA SER A 277 12.90 -11.65 19.96
C SER A 277 12.07 -10.44 19.48
N SER A 278 10.85 -10.24 19.98
CA SER A 278 10.02 -9.05 19.67
C SER A 278 10.71 -7.71 19.95
N GLN A 279 11.63 -7.64 20.94
CA GLN A 279 12.35 -6.41 21.26
C GLN A 279 13.36 -5.98 20.17
N GLN A 280 13.66 -6.86 19.21
CA GLN A 280 14.63 -6.61 18.15
C GLN A 280 13.99 -6.17 16.83
N LEU A 281 12.67 -6.29 16.69
CA LEU A 281 11.96 -5.85 15.49
C LEU A 281 11.32 -4.49 15.74
N ARG A 282 11.58 -3.56 14.82
CA ARG A 282 10.74 -2.39 14.64
C ARG A 282 10.03 -2.48 13.30
N THR A 283 8.71 -2.37 13.29
CA THR A 283 7.92 -2.31 12.06
C THR A 283 7.65 -0.86 11.72
N VAL A 284 7.77 -0.53 10.44
CA VAL A 284 7.33 0.75 9.89
C VAL A 284 6.39 0.46 8.75
N TYR A 285 5.16 0.95 8.87
CA TYR A 285 4.20 0.90 7.79
C TYR A 285 4.09 2.28 7.14
N VAL A 286 4.08 2.34 5.82
CA VAL A 286 4.01 3.56 5.03
C VAL A 286 2.82 3.46 4.09
N GLY A 287 1.92 4.44 4.16
CA GLY A 287 0.72 4.46 3.31
C GLY A 287 0.00 5.80 3.30
N ASP A 288 -1.02 5.88 2.46
CA ASP A 288 -1.79 7.10 2.21
C ASP A 288 -3.30 6.87 2.28
N GLY A 289 -3.78 5.65 2.01
CA GLY A 289 -5.17 5.37 1.67
C GLY A 289 -6.02 4.77 2.80
N PHE A 290 -7.33 4.65 2.56
CA PHE A 290 -8.25 3.97 3.51
C PHE A 290 -7.89 2.50 3.74
N ASN A 291 -7.38 1.82 2.71
CA ASN A 291 -6.90 0.43 2.75
C ASN A 291 -5.68 0.25 3.68
N ASP A 292 -5.01 1.32 4.07
CA ASP A 292 -3.89 1.31 5.03
C ASP A 292 -4.32 1.50 6.49
N TYR A 293 -5.61 1.76 6.75
CA TYR A 293 -6.08 1.89 8.13
C TYR A 293 -6.10 0.54 8.86
N CYS A 294 -6.40 -0.55 8.17
CA CYS A 294 -6.38 -1.88 8.79
C CYS A 294 -4.99 -2.29 9.32
N PRO A 295 -3.89 -2.18 8.54
CA PRO A 295 -2.56 -2.45 9.07
C PRO A 295 -2.14 -1.43 10.14
N ALA A 296 -2.56 -0.15 10.07
CA ALA A 296 -2.29 0.83 11.12
C ALA A 296 -2.82 0.38 12.51
N LEU A 297 -4.00 -0.26 12.55
CA LEU A 297 -4.57 -0.82 13.77
C LEU A 297 -3.83 -2.07 14.29
N SER A 298 -3.02 -2.72 13.45
CA SER A 298 -2.24 -3.92 13.78
C SER A 298 -0.80 -3.63 14.21
N LEU A 299 -0.41 -2.35 14.23
CA LEU A 299 0.89 -1.92 14.72
C LEU A 299 0.89 -1.83 16.25
N ASP A 300 2.04 -2.14 16.85
CA ASP A 300 2.27 -2.11 18.29
C ASP A 300 2.90 -0.78 18.74
N THR A 301 2.99 -0.53 20.05
CA THR A 301 3.51 0.73 20.61
C THR A 301 4.97 1.04 20.24
N GLY A 302 5.76 0.02 19.89
CA GLY A 302 7.14 0.21 19.41
C GLY A 302 7.29 0.42 17.90
N ASP A 303 6.19 0.26 17.16
CA ASP A 303 6.17 0.42 15.72
C ASP A 303 5.94 1.89 15.32
N LEU A 304 6.10 2.18 14.02
CA LEU A 304 5.90 3.49 13.43
C LEU A 304 4.93 3.42 12.25
N LEU A 305 4.02 4.38 12.17
CA LEU A 305 3.16 4.61 11.03
C LEU A 305 3.59 5.91 10.34
N LEU A 306 3.96 5.83 9.06
CA LEU A 306 4.27 6.98 8.22
C LEU A 306 3.08 7.27 7.29
N VAL A 307 2.37 8.36 7.56
CA VAL A 307 1.11 8.72 6.90
C VAL A 307 1.34 9.85 5.90
N ARG A 308 0.87 9.68 4.66
CA ARG A 308 0.90 10.75 3.68
C ARG A 308 -0.12 11.85 4.00
N GLU A 309 0.34 13.09 4.09
CA GLU A 309 -0.53 14.26 4.28
C GLU A 309 -1.41 14.54 3.06
N GLY A 310 -2.66 14.92 3.31
CA GLY A 310 -3.68 15.25 2.32
C GLY A 310 -4.54 14.06 1.88
N TYR A 311 -4.16 12.83 2.23
CA TYR A 311 -4.79 11.60 1.77
C TYR A 311 -5.77 11.01 2.80
N ALA A 312 -6.46 9.94 2.40
CA ALA A 312 -7.58 9.37 3.13
C ALA A 312 -7.20 8.85 4.53
N LEU A 313 -6.01 8.26 4.68
CA LEU A 313 -5.55 7.74 5.98
C LEU A 313 -5.42 8.86 7.01
N GLU A 314 -4.82 10.00 6.64
CA GLU A 314 -4.70 11.16 7.52
C GLU A 314 -6.08 11.65 7.97
N LYS A 315 -7.01 11.85 7.03
CA LYS A 315 -8.37 12.32 7.32
C LYS A 315 -9.10 11.40 8.28
N LEU A 316 -8.95 10.08 8.09
CA LEU A 316 -9.56 9.09 8.97
C LEU A 316 -8.96 9.15 10.38
N LEU A 317 -7.63 9.24 10.49
CA LEU A 317 -6.96 9.31 11.79
C LEU A 317 -7.34 10.58 12.57
N LYS A 318 -7.43 11.72 11.88
CA LYS A 318 -7.89 12.99 12.48
C LYS A 318 -9.33 12.88 12.98
N ARG A 319 -10.24 12.30 12.19
CA ARG A 319 -11.63 12.11 12.60
C ARG A 319 -11.76 11.25 13.85
N GLU A 320 -11.04 10.13 13.93
CA GLU A 320 -11.11 9.27 15.12
C GLU A 320 -10.54 9.97 16.37
N GLN A 321 -9.51 10.83 16.21
CA GLN A 321 -8.99 11.66 17.31
C GLN A 321 -9.99 12.73 17.76
N GLU A 322 -10.74 13.32 16.83
CA GLU A 322 -11.81 14.30 17.14
C GLU A 322 -12.96 13.62 17.87
N GLU A 323 -13.45 12.47 17.37
CA GLU A 323 -14.49 11.66 18.02
C GLU A 323 -14.09 11.25 19.45
N ASP A 324 -12.81 10.90 19.66
CA ASP A 324 -12.27 10.56 20.97
C ASP A 324 -12.25 11.75 21.93
N LYS A 325 -11.93 12.96 21.44
CA LYS A 325 -11.93 14.19 22.23
C LYS A 325 -13.35 14.58 22.63
N GLU A 326 -14.30 14.53 21.69
CA GLU A 326 -15.71 14.80 21.95
C GLU A 326 -16.27 13.83 23.02
N ALA A 327 -16.01 12.53 22.86
CA ALA A 327 -16.45 11.52 23.82
C ALA A 327 -15.78 11.65 25.21
N ALA A 328 -14.59 12.23 25.29
CA ALA A 328 -13.94 12.54 26.57
C ALA A 328 -14.61 13.76 27.23
N THR A 329 -14.87 14.83 26.47
CA THR A 329 -15.53 16.04 26.98
C THR A 329 -16.96 15.80 27.48
N GLU A 330 -17.73 14.92 26.82
CA GLU A 330 -19.08 14.53 27.28
C GLU A 330 -19.04 13.74 28.60
N LYS A 331 -18.01 12.91 28.80
CA LYS A 331 -17.85 12.17 30.07
C LYS A 331 -17.45 13.10 31.20
N ASP A 332 -16.55 14.04 30.96
CA ASP A 332 -16.13 15.00 31.97
C ASP A 332 -17.30 15.92 32.40
N ALA A 333 -18.15 16.33 31.44
CA ALA A 333 -19.37 17.10 31.72
C ALA A 333 -20.40 16.28 32.54
N ALA A 334 -20.61 15.01 32.20
CA ALA A 334 -21.55 14.14 32.91
C ALA A 334 -21.09 13.80 34.35
N VAL A 335 -19.79 13.78 34.60
CA VAL A 335 -19.24 13.60 35.96
C VAL A 335 -19.41 14.88 36.78
N SER A 336 -19.26 16.07 36.18
CA SER A 336 -19.48 17.35 36.88
C SER A 336 -20.95 17.63 37.23
N ASP A 337 -21.91 17.12 36.46
CA ASP A 337 -23.34 17.26 36.77
C ASP A 337 -23.80 16.28 37.88
N ALA A 338 -23.08 15.17 38.08
CA ALA A 338 -23.37 14.20 39.13
C ALA A 338 -22.85 14.61 40.52
N GLU A 339 -21.86 15.51 40.61
CA GLU A 339 -21.31 16.02 41.88
C GLU A 339 -22.10 17.20 42.48
N VAL A 340 -23.16 17.69 41.82
CA VAL A 340 -23.98 18.84 42.30
C VAL A 340 -25.28 18.42 42.99
N THR A 341 -25.59 17.12 43.09
CA THR A 341 -26.81 16.64 43.77
C THR A 341 -26.53 15.65 44.90
N GLU A 342 -25.84 16.10 45.96
CA GLU A 342 -25.91 15.46 47.28
C GLU A 342 -26.09 16.50 48.39
N GLU A 343 -27.28 17.11 48.45
CA GLU A 343 -27.84 17.58 49.72
C GLU A 343 -29.33 17.24 49.80
N GLY A 344 -29.68 16.35 50.74
CA GLY A 344 -31.01 16.23 51.32
C GLY A 344 -32.00 15.29 50.62
N GLU A 345 -32.17 14.08 51.14
CA GLU A 345 -33.28 13.75 52.06
C GLU A 345 -33.49 12.24 52.23
N ASN A 346 -33.68 11.89 53.49
CA ASN A 346 -33.99 10.59 54.06
C ASN A 346 -35.41 10.11 53.65
N ARG A 347 -35.57 8.87 53.18
CA ARG A 347 -36.82 8.09 53.32
C ARG A 347 -36.64 6.59 53.07
N GLN A 348 -37.24 5.81 53.97
CA GLN A 348 -37.26 4.35 54.05
C GLN A 348 -38.19 3.70 53.01
N GLY A 349 -37.82 2.48 52.59
CA GLY A 349 -38.75 1.39 52.30
C GLY A 349 -38.99 1.04 50.84
N ALA A 350 -38.44 -0.09 50.39
CA ALA A 350 -39.15 -1.20 49.71
C ALA A 350 -38.17 -2.04 48.86
N GLU A 351 -38.10 -3.31 49.23
CA GLU A 351 -37.39 -4.39 48.56
C GLU A 351 -38.10 -4.77 47.25
N VAL A 352 -37.38 -4.73 46.12
CA VAL A 352 -37.71 -5.49 44.91
C VAL A 352 -36.42 -6.04 44.30
N MET A 353 -36.25 -7.36 44.41
CA MET A 353 -35.33 -8.13 43.57
C MET A 353 -35.70 -7.96 42.10
N LYS A 354 -34.79 -7.42 41.28
CA LYS A 354 -34.66 -7.77 39.86
C LYS A 354 -33.19 -7.93 39.48
N THR A 355 -32.87 -9.21 39.28
CA THR A 355 -31.85 -9.83 38.44
C THR A 355 -31.34 -8.98 37.26
N GLY A 356 -30.02 -9.03 37.05
CA GLY A 356 -29.41 -8.78 35.75
C GLY A 356 -28.42 -7.62 35.74
N ALA A 357 -27.19 -7.87 36.20
CA ALA A 357 -26.04 -7.07 35.82
C ALA A 357 -25.83 -7.21 34.30
N ALA A 358 -26.45 -6.33 33.52
CA ALA A 358 -25.99 -6.05 32.18
C ALA A 358 -24.72 -5.21 32.34
N GLN A 359 -23.57 -5.90 32.42
CA GLN A 359 -22.29 -5.26 32.14
C GLN A 359 -22.38 -4.74 30.71
N ASP A 360 -22.53 -3.42 30.57
CA ASP A 360 -22.31 -2.72 29.31
C ASP A 360 -20.85 -2.97 28.88
N HIS A 361 -20.62 -4.07 28.17
CA HIS A 361 -19.44 -4.24 27.35
C HIS A 361 -19.55 -3.26 26.17
N LYS A 362 -19.33 -1.97 26.44
CA LYS A 362 -19.10 -0.97 25.41
C LYS A 362 -17.80 -1.38 24.72
N SER A 363 -17.93 -2.14 23.62
CA SER A 363 -16.82 -2.60 22.80
C SER A 363 -15.97 -1.38 22.44
N MET A 364 -14.78 -1.24 23.05
CA MET A 364 -13.90 -0.12 22.74
C MET A 364 -13.48 -0.26 21.28
N LYS A 365 -13.73 0.78 20.48
CA LYS A 365 -13.24 0.86 19.10
C LYS A 365 -11.71 0.64 19.11
N PRO A 366 -11.16 -0.19 18.19
CA PRO A 366 -9.73 -0.38 18.10
C PRO A 366 -9.03 0.92 17.71
N LYS A 367 -7.90 1.21 18.35
CA LYS A 367 -7.10 2.43 18.14
C LYS A 367 -5.71 2.09 17.62
N VAL A 368 -5.12 3.01 16.86
CA VAL A 368 -3.71 2.94 16.45
C VAL A 368 -2.84 3.14 17.69
N LYS A 369 -1.94 2.19 17.94
CA LYS A 369 -1.04 2.21 19.11
C LYS A 369 0.37 2.74 18.79
N ALA A 370 0.75 2.67 17.51
CA ALA A 370 2.06 3.08 17.03
C ALA A 370 2.26 4.59 17.10
N GLU A 371 3.53 5.00 17.12
CA GLU A 371 3.90 6.38 16.82
C GLU A 371 3.44 6.72 15.40
N ILE A 372 2.87 7.91 15.20
CA ILE A 372 2.43 8.39 13.88
C ILE A 372 3.31 9.57 13.49
N LYS A 373 3.89 9.52 12.29
CA LYS A 373 4.56 10.65 11.64
C LYS A 373 3.95 10.90 10.28
N TYR A 374 3.99 12.16 9.87
CA TYR A 374 3.43 12.62 8.62
C TYR A 374 4.52 12.99 7.63
N TRP A 375 4.24 12.80 6.35
CA TRP A 375 5.10 13.19 5.25
C TRP A 375 4.27 13.76 4.10
N LYS A 376 4.81 14.75 3.39
CA LYS A 376 4.07 15.47 2.34
C LYS A 376 4.57 15.12 0.94
N THR A 377 5.89 15.06 0.79
CA THR A 377 6.57 14.74 -0.47
C THR A 377 7.36 13.44 -0.35
N GLN A 378 7.66 12.82 -1.49
CA GLN A 378 8.49 11.59 -1.51
C GLN A 378 9.92 11.84 -1.01
N ALA A 379 10.45 13.06 -1.17
CA ALA A 379 11.71 13.48 -0.56
C ALA A 379 11.62 13.54 0.98
N ASP A 380 10.51 14.00 1.56
CA ASP A 380 10.31 13.96 3.01
C ASP A 380 10.29 12.52 3.53
N LEU A 381 9.62 11.63 2.80
CA LEU A 381 9.60 10.20 3.10
C LEU A 381 11.03 9.62 3.04
N ALA A 382 11.82 9.96 2.03
CA ALA A 382 13.21 9.53 1.91
C ALA A 382 14.05 9.92 3.14
N VAL A 383 13.90 11.16 3.62
CA VAL A 383 14.59 11.67 4.82
C VAL A 383 14.16 10.87 6.06
N LEU A 384 12.86 10.67 6.27
CA LEU A 384 12.34 9.90 7.40
C LEU A 384 12.89 8.47 7.39
N LEU A 385 12.90 7.81 6.24
CA LEU A 385 13.40 6.44 6.09
C LEU A 385 14.89 6.32 6.43
N LEU A 386 15.72 7.26 5.97
CA LEU A 386 17.16 7.26 6.27
C LEU A 386 17.44 7.48 7.76
N GLN A 387 16.69 8.38 8.41
CA GLN A 387 16.82 8.67 9.84
C GLN A 387 16.58 7.43 10.72
N LEU A 388 15.68 6.51 10.29
CA LEU A 388 15.38 5.27 11.03
C LEU A 388 16.59 4.33 11.18
N THR A 389 17.59 4.49 10.32
CA THR A 389 18.76 3.59 10.30
C THR A 389 20.04 4.23 10.87
N GLY A 390 19.92 5.42 11.46
CA GLY A 390 21.05 6.20 11.96
C GLY A 390 21.98 6.72 10.86
N ALA A 391 21.59 6.60 9.58
CA ALA A 391 22.31 7.18 8.47
C ALA A 391 22.15 8.71 8.54
N LYS A 392 23.26 9.43 8.78
CA LYS A 392 23.28 10.89 8.62
C LYS A 392 23.07 11.19 7.14
N GLY A 393 21.84 11.55 6.77
CA GLY A 393 21.59 12.17 5.47
C GLY A 393 22.46 13.43 5.37
N THR A 394 23.14 13.62 4.24
CA THR A 394 23.86 14.86 3.92
C THR A 394 22.88 15.97 3.53
N ALA A 395 21.79 16.12 4.29
CA ALA A 395 20.92 17.28 4.21
C ALA A 395 21.46 18.30 5.22
N ARG A 396 21.75 19.51 4.75
CA ARG A 396 22.03 20.65 5.62
C ARG A 396 20.97 20.68 6.72
N GLN A 397 21.42 20.67 7.97
CA GLN A 397 20.65 21.22 9.09
C GLN A 397 20.35 22.67 8.73
N SER A 398 19.23 22.92 8.08
CA SER A 398 18.53 24.19 8.25
C SER A 398 17.52 23.95 9.35
N ASP A 399 17.69 24.68 10.44
CA ASP A 399 16.70 24.83 11.50
C ASP A 399 15.38 25.32 10.89
N VAL A 400 14.55 24.39 10.40
CA VAL A 400 13.15 24.69 10.10
C VAL A 400 12.39 24.48 11.39
N ASN A 401 12.27 25.55 12.15
CA ASN A 401 11.30 25.64 13.21
C ASN A 401 9.91 25.67 12.54
N ILE A 402 9.22 24.53 12.49
CA ILE A 402 7.88 24.41 11.91
C ILE A 402 6.85 24.84 12.98
N GLU A 403 6.91 26.11 13.36
CA GLU A 403 5.79 26.80 13.97
C GLU A 403 5.58 28.08 13.17
N ASN A 404 4.46 28.13 12.45
CA ASN A 404 3.96 29.27 11.67
C ASN A 404 4.78 29.65 10.42
N VAL A 405 4.54 28.94 9.32
CA VAL A 405 4.77 29.50 7.98
C VAL A 405 3.42 29.54 7.25
N GLU A 406 2.87 30.75 7.14
CA GLU A 406 1.79 31.05 6.18
C GLU A 406 2.35 30.84 4.77
N ILE A 407 1.80 29.85 4.05
CA ILE A 407 2.13 29.61 2.64
C ILE A 407 0.91 29.99 1.80
N THR A 408 1.11 31.03 0.99
CA THR A 408 0.24 31.37 -0.13
C THR A 408 0.33 30.24 -1.18
N GLY A 409 -0.77 29.54 -1.39
CA GLY A 409 -0.82 28.31 -2.19
C GLY A 409 -0.73 28.52 -3.70
N PRO A 410 -0.28 27.52 -4.47
CA PRO A 410 -0.56 27.45 -5.89
C PRO A 410 -1.97 26.89 -6.13
N ARG A 411 -2.59 27.39 -7.22
CA ARG A 411 -3.95 27.09 -7.70
C ARG A 411 -4.29 25.59 -7.69
N GLN A 412 -5.42 25.27 -7.05
CA GLN A 412 -6.16 24.02 -7.26
C GLN A 412 -6.46 23.82 -8.75
N MET A 413 -6.11 22.64 -9.28
CA MET A 413 -6.78 22.08 -10.45
C MET A 413 -8.12 21.49 -9.98
N PRO A 414 -9.24 21.77 -10.67
CA PRO A 414 -10.55 21.31 -10.22
C PRO A 414 -10.78 19.86 -10.65
N GLY A 415 -11.08 18.99 -9.68
CA GLY A 415 -11.81 17.73 -9.90
C GLY A 415 -10.97 16.53 -10.32
N GLU A 416 -10.24 15.92 -9.37
CA GLU A 416 -9.81 14.53 -9.48
C GLU A 416 -10.42 13.74 -8.32
N ALA A 417 -11.24 12.75 -8.67
CA ALA A 417 -11.81 11.82 -7.70
C ALA A 417 -10.69 10.96 -7.12
N ASN A 418 -10.43 11.14 -5.84
CA ASN A 418 -9.62 10.23 -5.04
C ASN A 418 -10.18 8.80 -5.14
N SER A 419 -9.31 7.80 -4.97
CA SER A 419 -9.57 6.36 -4.85
C SER A 419 -11.00 5.97 -4.40
N PRO A 420 -11.59 4.85 -4.90
CA PRO A 420 -12.98 4.45 -4.67
C PRO A 420 -13.46 4.34 -3.21
N GLY A 421 -12.56 4.36 -2.22
CA GLY A 421 -12.95 4.58 -0.82
C GLY A 421 -13.75 5.88 -0.63
N ASP A 422 -13.46 6.92 -1.42
CA ASP A 422 -14.16 8.22 -1.39
C ASP A 422 -15.47 8.21 -2.20
N LEU A 423 -15.57 7.47 -3.32
CA LEU A 423 -16.82 7.35 -4.09
C LEU A 423 -17.88 6.50 -3.35
N VAL A 424 -17.46 5.49 -2.57
CA VAL A 424 -18.37 4.63 -1.81
C VAL A 424 -18.96 5.33 -0.58
N GLN A 425 -18.29 6.32 0.01
CA GLN A 425 -18.84 7.06 1.16
C GLN A 425 -19.81 8.19 0.78
N HIS A 426 -19.79 8.69 -0.45
CA HIS A 426 -20.74 9.74 -0.87
C HIS A 426 -22.18 9.20 -1.04
N PHE A 427 -22.36 7.91 -1.31
CA PHE A 427 -23.68 7.30 -1.46
C PHE A 427 -24.27 6.70 -0.16
N SER A 428 -23.47 6.52 0.91
CA SER A 428 -23.96 5.95 2.17
C SER A 428 -24.73 6.97 3.06
N LYS A 429 -24.77 8.26 2.70
CA LYS A 429 -25.49 9.30 3.45
C LYS A 429 -26.98 9.43 3.12
N LYS A 430 -27.56 8.61 2.22
CA LYS A 430 -28.98 8.70 1.82
C LYS A 430 -29.87 7.53 2.23
N ALA A 431 -29.38 6.59 3.02
CA ALA A 431 -30.18 5.47 3.54
C ALA A 431 -30.17 5.43 5.07
N VAL A 432 -30.61 6.52 5.69
CA VAL A 432 -31.17 6.50 7.06
C VAL A 432 -32.45 7.35 7.02
N LEU A 433 -33.52 6.72 6.57
CA LEU A 433 -34.89 6.85 7.04
C LEU A 433 -35.62 5.54 6.76
#